data_AF-H9VRA6-F1
#
_entry.id   AF-H9VRA6-F1
#
_cell.length_a   1.000
_cell.length_b   1.000
_cell.length_c   1.000
_cell.angle_alpha   90.00
_cell.angle_beta   90.00
_cell.angle_gamma   90.00
#
_symmetry.space_group_name_H-M   'P 1'
#
loop_
_entity.id
_entity.type
_entity.pdbx_description
1 polymer ?
#
loop_
_entity_poly.entity_id
_entity_poly.type
_entity_poly.pdbx_seq_one_letter_code
_entity_poly.pdbx_strand_id
1 'polypeptide(L)'
;KMTARNRRVSAASARAHTRKGKSGSRSAISKGVWKKLAFVSIVGFLAWAYKAIQPPPPVICGTPNGPPVTAPRIRLQDGRHLAYKESGVPKERAKYKIIMTHGFLGSRNDSLFSEELLEELSVYVVSFDRPGYGESD
;
A
#
# COMPACT_ATOMS: atom_id res chain seq x y z
N LYS A 1 31.10 81.84 -39.84
CA LYS A 1 31.34 80.38 -39.82
C LYS A 1 31.59 79.95 -38.37
N MET A 2 30.78 78.99 -37.89
CA MET A 2 30.86 78.18 -36.67
C MET A 2 30.93 78.86 -35.29
N THR A 3 29.75 78.99 -34.68
CA THR A 3 29.50 79.23 -33.24
C THR A 3 29.84 77.99 -32.41
N ALA A 4 30.72 78.12 -31.40
CA ALA A 4 30.99 77.06 -30.44
C ALA A 4 29.86 76.95 -29.40
N ARG A 5 29.12 75.83 -29.45
CA ARG A 5 27.99 75.55 -28.55
C ARG A 5 28.51 74.98 -27.22
N ASN A 6 28.44 75.78 -26.16
CA ASN A 6 28.88 75.38 -24.82
C ASN A 6 27.87 74.40 -24.20
N ARG A 7 28.11 73.07 -24.30
CA ARG A 7 27.26 72.05 -23.64
C ARG A 7 27.68 71.91 -22.17
N ARG A 8 26.95 72.57 -21.27
CA ARG A 8 27.03 72.25 -19.83
C ARG A 8 26.29 70.94 -19.57
N VAL A 9 27.02 69.88 -19.27
CA VAL A 9 26.47 68.63 -18.76
C VAL A 9 26.10 68.85 -17.30
N SER A 10 24.82 68.67 -16.94
CA SER A 10 24.37 68.76 -15.55
C SER A 10 24.97 67.63 -14.72
N ALA A 11 25.46 67.93 -13.51
CA ALA A 11 25.95 66.92 -12.56
C ALA A 11 24.89 65.84 -12.24
N ALA A 12 23.60 66.14 -12.42
CA ALA A 12 22.52 65.17 -12.30
C ALA A 12 22.53 64.11 -13.42
N SER A 13 22.94 64.48 -14.64
CA SER A 13 23.07 63.55 -15.78
C SER A 13 24.24 62.58 -15.60
N ALA A 14 25.32 63.00 -14.94
CA ALA A 14 26.47 62.12 -14.64
C ALA A 14 26.15 61.05 -13.59
N ARG A 15 25.25 61.34 -12.63
CA ARG A 15 24.85 60.41 -11.56
C ARG A 15 23.83 59.35 -12.00
N ALA A 16 23.11 59.59 -13.09
CA ALA A 16 22.14 58.64 -13.61
C ALA A 16 22.80 57.33 -14.11
N HIS A 17 24.05 57.41 -14.57
CA HIS A 17 24.79 56.26 -15.13
C HIS A 17 25.50 55.37 -14.10
N THR A 18 25.57 55.75 -12.82
CA THR A 18 26.21 54.93 -11.77
C THR A 18 25.25 54.34 -10.75
N ARG A 19 23.93 54.59 -10.88
CA ARG A 19 22.93 53.91 -10.03
C ARG A 19 22.67 52.50 -10.57
N LYS A 20 23.61 51.59 -10.33
CA LYS A 20 23.39 50.15 -10.44
C LYS A 20 22.31 49.82 -9.41
N GLY A 21 21.06 49.69 -9.86
CA GLY A 21 19.97 49.24 -9.01
C GLY A 21 20.36 47.91 -8.41
N LYS A 22 20.64 47.87 -7.10
CA LYS A 22 20.50 46.63 -6.33
C LYS A 22 19.01 46.31 -6.40
N SER A 23 18.59 45.56 -7.42
CA SER A 23 17.31 44.89 -7.35
C SER A 23 17.36 44.06 -6.07
N GLY A 24 16.37 44.29 -5.19
CA GLY A 24 16.34 43.69 -3.87
C GLY A 24 16.64 42.21 -3.99
N SER A 25 17.55 41.72 -3.15
CA SER A 25 17.70 40.30 -2.91
C SER A 25 16.36 39.84 -2.33
N ARG A 26 15.40 39.49 -3.21
CA ARG A 26 14.44 38.45 -2.87
C ARG A 26 15.33 37.29 -2.52
N SER A 27 15.33 36.90 -1.25
CA SER A 27 15.96 35.68 -0.76
C SER A 27 15.56 34.55 -1.69
N ALA A 28 16.38 34.32 -2.71
CA ALA A 28 16.21 33.20 -3.61
C ALA A 28 16.68 32.04 -2.76
N ILE A 29 15.71 31.39 -2.11
CA ILE A 29 15.87 30.10 -1.46
C ILE A 29 16.83 29.29 -2.35
N SER A 30 17.97 28.89 -1.80
CA SER A 30 19.04 28.33 -2.63
C SER A 30 18.52 27.11 -3.39
N LYS A 31 19.06 26.83 -4.58
CA LYS A 31 18.66 25.64 -5.35
C LYS A 31 18.71 24.35 -4.52
N GLY A 32 19.64 24.28 -3.56
CA GLY A 32 19.75 23.16 -2.61
C GLY A 32 18.58 23.08 -1.62
N VAL A 33 18.09 24.22 -1.13
CA VAL A 33 16.90 24.25 -0.25
C VAL A 33 15.63 23.91 -1.02
N TRP A 34 15.46 24.39 -2.26
CA TRP A 34 14.32 23.98 -3.11
C TRP A 34 14.30 22.48 -3.40
N LYS A 35 15.47 21.88 -3.69
CA LYS A 35 15.58 20.43 -3.88
C LYS A 35 15.17 19.65 -2.62
N LYS A 36 15.61 20.11 -1.44
CA LYS A 36 15.22 19.49 -0.15
C LYS A 36 13.72 19.63 0.10
N LEU A 37 13.16 20.81 -0.15
CA LEU A 37 11.72 21.05 0.03
C LEU A 37 10.88 20.19 -0.90
N ALA A 38 11.25 20.12 -2.19
CA ALA A 38 10.59 19.25 -3.16
C ALA A 38 10.65 17.76 -2.74
N PHE A 39 11.82 17.30 -2.28
CA PHE A 39 11.98 15.93 -1.79
C PHE A 39 11.08 15.64 -0.58
N VAL A 40 11.08 16.51 0.42
CA VAL A 40 10.23 16.36 1.62
C VAL A 40 8.75 16.39 1.24
N SER A 41 8.34 17.27 0.33
CA SER A 41 6.96 17.31 -0.17
C SER A 41 6.56 16.01 -0.88
N ILE A 42 7.44 15.44 -1.71
CA ILE A 42 7.18 14.15 -2.37
C ILE A 42 7.04 13.03 -1.34
N VAL A 43 7.96 12.93 -0.37
CA VAL A 43 7.88 11.91 0.69
C VAL A 43 6.61 12.07 1.51
N GLY A 44 6.25 13.31 1.89
CA GLY A 44 5.02 13.61 2.62
C GLY A 44 3.76 13.23 1.83
N PHE A 45 3.73 13.55 0.54
CA PHE A 45 2.62 13.16 -0.34
C PHE A 45 2.52 11.65 -0.51
N LEU A 46 3.65 10.94 -0.70
CA LEU A 46 3.67 9.48 -0.80
C LEU A 46 3.22 8.81 0.51
N ALA A 47 3.64 9.33 1.66
CA ALA A 47 3.20 8.82 2.96
C ALA A 47 1.68 9.03 3.16
N TRP A 48 1.17 10.21 2.79
CA TRP A 48 -0.26 10.49 2.83
C TRP A 48 -1.05 9.57 1.90
N ALA A 49 -0.60 9.43 0.64
CA ALA A 49 -1.21 8.54 -0.34
C ALA A 49 -1.20 7.08 0.14
N TYR A 50 -0.08 6.60 0.68
CA TYR A 50 0.04 5.27 1.26
C TYR A 50 -0.98 5.03 2.37
N LYS A 51 -1.18 6.01 3.26
CA LYS A 51 -2.19 5.93 4.33
C LYS A 51 -3.62 5.96 3.78
N ALA A 52 -3.87 6.72 2.72
CA ALA A 52 -5.18 6.83 2.07
C ALA A 52 -5.59 5.55 1.33
N ILE A 53 -4.62 4.76 0.81
CA ILE A 53 -4.88 3.50 0.12
C ILE A 53 -4.80 2.27 1.04
N GLN A 54 -4.54 2.44 2.34
CA GLN A 54 -4.61 1.31 3.27
C GLN A 54 -6.06 0.82 3.36
N PRO A 55 -6.31 -0.49 3.28
CA PRO A 55 -7.65 -1.02 3.54
C PRO A 55 -8.06 -0.72 4.98
N PRO A 56 -9.38 -0.64 5.27
CA PRO A 56 -9.84 -0.61 6.64
C PRO A 56 -9.37 -1.87 7.40
N PRO A 57 -9.27 -1.82 8.74
CA PRO A 57 -9.02 -3.01 9.53
C PRO A 57 -9.98 -4.15 9.15
N PRO A 58 -9.50 -5.39 9.04
CA PRO A 58 -10.35 -6.52 8.67
C PRO A 58 -11.44 -6.72 9.73
N VAL A 59 -12.65 -7.04 9.27
CA VAL A 59 -13.78 -7.34 10.15
C VAL A 59 -13.83 -8.85 10.39
N ILE A 60 -13.76 -9.25 11.65
CA ILE A 60 -13.71 -10.66 12.04
C ILE A 60 -15.07 -11.32 11.75
N CYS A 61 -15.06 -12.45 11.04
CA CYS A 61 -16.26 -13.24 10.78
C CYS A 61 -16.92 -13.66 12.10
N GLY A 62 -18.24 -13.49 12.19
CA GLY A 62 -19.04 -13.81 13.37
C GLY A 62 -19.08 -12.73 14.45
N THR A 63 -18.41 -11.58 14.27
CA THR A 63 -18.59 -10.42 15.16
C THR A 63 -19.85 -9.61 14.80
N PRO A 64 -20.39 -8.77 15.71
CA PRO A 64 -21.49 -7.88 15.37
C PRO A 64 -21.14 -7.00 14.15
N ASN A 65 -22.01 -7.00 13.13
CA ASN A 65 -21.81 -6.36 11.82
C ASN A 65 -20.69 -6.96 10.95
N GLY A 66 -20.08 -8.07 11.36
CA GLY A 66 -19.13 -8.83 10.55
C GLY A 66 -19.82 -9.82 9.60
N PRO A 67 -19.07 -10.35 8.61
CA PRO A 67 -19.57 -11.43 7.76
C PRO A 67 -19.98 -12.65 8.61
N PRO A 68 -21.02 -13.39 8.21
CA PRO A 68 -21.40 -14.61 8.92
C PRO A 68 -20.31 -15.68 8.80
N VAL A 69 -20.19 -16.52 9.83
CA VAL A 69 -19.40 -17.75 9.74
C VAL A 69 -20.25 -18.81 9.05
N THR A 70 -19.76 -19.36 7.95
CA THR A 70 -20.43 -20.41 7.17
C THR A 70 -19.62 -21.71 7.14
N ALA A 71 -18.30 -21.64 7.36
CA ALA A 71 -17.45 -22.83 7.43
C ALA A 71 -17.31 -23.39 8.85
N PRO A 72 -17.01 -24.70 8.96
CA PRO A 72 -16.50 -25.23 10.21
C PRO A 72 -15.17 -24.56 10.55
N ARG A 73 -14.98 -24.28 11.85
CA ARG A 73 -13.81 -23.59 12.38
C ARG A 73 -13.25 -24.35 13.58
N ILE A 74 -11.93 -24.35 13.70
CA ILE A 74 -11.25 -24.73 14.95
C ILE A 74 -10.77 -23.49 15.68
N ARG A 75 -10.88 -23.48 17.00
CA ARG A 75 -10.34 -22.41 17.84
C ARG A 75 -8.92 -22.77 18.29
N LEU A 76 -7.98 -21.87 18.05
CA LEU A 76 -6.59 -21.98 18.47
C LEU A 76 -6.42 -21.54 19.94
N GLN A 77 -5.27 -21.86 20.54
CA GLN A 77 -4.98 -21.55 21.95
C GLN A 77 -5.01 -20.04 22.26
N ASP A 78 -4.65 -19.21 21.29
CA ASP A 78 -4.68 -17.75 21.41
C ASP A 78 -6.08 -17.14 21.17
N GLY A 79 -7.08 -17.98 20.94
CA GLY A 79 -8.47 -17.60 20.73
C GLY A 79 -8.87 -17.32 19.28
N ARG A 80 -7.92 -17.32 18.34
CA ARG A 80 -8.21 -17.16 16.90
C ARG A 80 -8.88 -18.39 16.31
N HIS A 81 -9.60 -18.22 15.21
CA HIS A 81 -10.29 -19.28 14.49
C HIS A 81 -9.64 -19.59 13.14
N LEU A 82 -9.51 -20.88 12.84
CA LEU A 82 -9.07 -21.36 11.54
C LEU A 82 -10.26 -22.05 10.84
N ALA A 83 -10.72 -21.50 9.72
CA ALA A 83 -11.75 -22.13 8.90
C ALA A 83 -11.14 -23.22 8.01
N TYR A 84 -11.86 -24.34 7.89
CA TYR A 84 -11.43 -25.48 7.10
C TYR A 84 -12.56 -26.09 6.28
N LYS A 85 -12.18 -26.95 5.34
CA LYS A 85 -13.07 -27.78 4.53
C LYS A 85 -12.47 -29.18 4.47
N GLU A 86 -13.32 -30.18 4.60
CA GLU A 86 -12.95 -31.58 4.43
C GLU A 86 -13.47 -32.08 3.07
N SER A 87 -12.70 -32.94 2.41
CA SER A 87 -13.08 -33.61 1.16
C SER A 87 -12.50 -35.02 1.06
N GLY A 88 -13.01 -35.80 0.10
CA GLY A 88 -12.70 -37.23 -0.03
C GLY A 88 -13.41 -38.09 1.01
N VAL A 89 -12.77 -39.19 1.41
CA VAL A 89 -13.39 -40.14 2.36
C VAL A 89 -13.27 -39.66 3.81
N PRO A 90 -14.19 -40.05 4.72
CA PRO A 90 -14.06 -39.83 6.16
C PRO A 90 -12.69 -40.23 6.72
N LYS A 91 -12.15 -39.37 7.60
CA LYS A 91 -10.82 -39.50 8.20
C LYS A 91 -10.56 -40.86 8.86
N GLU A 92 -11.59 -41.48 9.42
CA GLU A 92 -11.50 -42.74 10.17
C GLU A 92 -11.19 -43.92 9.24
N ARG A 93 -11.64 -43.86 7.98
CA ARG A 93 -11.45 -44.93 6.98
C ARG A 93 -10.44 -44.59 5.88
N ALA A 94 -9.82 -43.41 5.96
CA ALA A 94 -8.86 -42.96 4.95
C ALA A 94 -7.53 -43.73 5.03
N LYS A 95 -7.06 -44.22 3.88
CA LYS A 95 -5.72 -44.79 3.70
C LYS A 95 -4.64 -43.71 3.78
N TYR A 96 -4.93 -42.52 3.24
CA TYR A 96 -4.03 -41.37 3.28
C TYR A 96 -4.75 -40.14 3.81
N LYS A 97 -4.04 -39.31 4.57
CA LYS A 97 -4.57 -38.08 5.20
C LYS A 97 -3.68 -36.92 4.83
N ILE A 98 -4.25 -35.93 4.16
CA ILE A 98 -3.51 -34.80 3.58
C ILE A 98 -4.07 -33.51 4.17
N ILE A 99 -3.16 -32.63 4.62
CA ILE A 99 -3.50 -31.24 4.93
C ILE A 99 -3.05 -30.40 3.73
N MET A 100 -3.98 -29.67 3.12
CA MET A 100 -3.73 -28.90 1.92
C MET A 100 -3.76 -27.40 2.21
N THR A 101 -2.66 -26.72 1.91
CA THR A 101 -2.58 -25.27 1.94
C THR A 101 -2.87 -24.70 0.56
N HIS A 102 -3.81 -23.77 0.47
CA HIS A 102 -4.10 -23.09 -0.80
C HIS A 102 -2.99 -22.12 -1.23
N GLY A 103 -2.93 -21.84 -2.53
CA GLY A 103 -1.96 -20.92 -3.13
C GLY A 103 -2.29 -19.43 -2.91
N PHE A 104 -1.47 -18.56 -3.52
CA PHE A 104 -1.75 -17.12 -3.57
C PHE A 104 -3.08 -16.86 -4.29
N LEU A 105 -3.92 -15.97 -3.73
CA LEU A 105 -5.30 -15.70 -4.14
C LEU A 105 -6.30 -16.86 -3.97
N GLY A 106 -5.87 -17.98 -3.38
CA GLY A 106 -6.71 -19.13 -3.12
C GLY A 106 -7.53 -19.04 -1.83
N SER A 107 -8.27 -20.13 -1.56
CA SER A 107 -9.00 -20.36 -0.30
C SER A 107 -9.06 -21.84 0.07
N ARG A 108 -9.64 -22.17 1.22
CA ARG A 108 -10.01 -23.56 1.60
C ARG A 108 -10.85 -24.27 0.54
N ASN A 109 -11.52 -23.53 -0.36
CA ASN A 109 -12.37 -24.12 -1.39
C ASN A 109 -11.60 -24.58 -2.63
N ASP A 110 -10.32 -24.26 -2.74
CA ASP A 110 -9.48 -24.69 -3.85
C ASP A 110 -9.30 -26.21 -3.75
N SER A 111 -9.63 -26.95 -4.81
CA SER A 111 -9.37 -28.39 -4.90
C SER A 111 -8.33 -28.68 -5.97
N LEU A 112 -7.31 -29.46 -5.62
CA LEU A 112 -6.32 -29.98 -6.56
C LEU A 112 -6.75 -31.33 -7.19
N PHE A 113 -7.73 -32.00 -6.59
CA PHE A 113 -8.14 -33.37 -6.95
C PHE A 113 -9.66 -33.42 -7.17
N SER A 114 -10.12 -34.33 -8.03
CA SER A 114 -11.55 -34.65 -8.12
C SER A 114 -11.97 -35.50 -6.92
N GLU A 115 -13.23 -35.38 -6.49
CA GLU A 115 -13.77 -36.22 -5.41
C GLU A 115 -13.67 -37.71 -5.75
N GLU A 116 -13.91 -38.08 -7.02
CA GLU A 116 -13.78 -39.48 -7.50
C GLU A 116 -12.38 -40.05 -7.26
N LEU A 117 -11.32 -39.28 -7.54
CA LEU A 117 -9.94 -39.72 -7.30
C LEU A 117 -9.64 -39.86 -5.80
N LEU A 118 -10.15 -38.94 -4.99
CA LEU A 118 -9.99 -39.00 -3.54
C LEU A 118 -10.71 -40.22 -2.96
N GLU A 119 -11.88 -40.57 -3.48
CA GLU A 119 -12.62 -41.77 -3.10
C GLU A 119 -11.91 -43.06 -3.52
N GLU A 120 -11.50 -43.16 -4.78
CA GLU A 120 -10.79 -44.33 -5.33
C GLU A 120 -9.51 -44.63 -4.54
N LEU A 121 -8.73 -43.60 -4.24
CA LEU A 121 -7.49 -43.73 -3.48
C LEU A 121 -7.69 -43.78 -1.96
N SER A 122 -8.93 -43.68 -1.49
CA SER A 122 -9.29 -43.61 -0.07
C SER A 122 -8.52 -42.52 0.68
N VAL A 123 -8.47 -41.32 0.10
CA VAL A 123 -7.76 -40.15 0.62
C VAL A 123 -8.75 -39.23 1.34
N TYR A 124 -8.36 -38.76 2.52
CA TYR A 124 -9.00 -37.66 3.23
C TYR A 124 -8.14 -36.41 3.07
N VAL A 125 -8.77 -35.31 2.67
CA VAL A 125 -8.10 -34.01 2.54
C VAL A 125 -8.78 -33.01 3.46
N VAL A 126 -7.96 -32.23 4.19
CA VAL A 126 -8.41 -31.02 4.87
C VAL A 126 -7.70 -29.83 4.27
N SER A 127 -8.45 -28.91 3.70
CA SER A 127 -7.97 -27.60 3.30
C SER A 127 -8.40 -26.56 4.31
N PHE A 128 -7.61 -25.50 4.49
CA PHE A 128 -7.91 -24.44 5.45
C PHE A 128 -7.55 -23.07 4.90
N ASP A 129 -8.27 -22.05 5.35
CA ASP A 129 -7.94 -20.67 5.03
C ASP A 129 -6.74 -20.23 5.89
N ARG A 130 -5.71 -19.68 5.26
CA ARG A 130 -4.57 -19.11 5.98
C ARG A 130 -5.02 -17.97 6.91
N PRO A 131 -4.26 -17.63 7.97
CA PRO A 131 -4.59 -16.50 8.84
C PRO A 131 -4.88 -15.21 8.05
N GLY A 132 -5.98 -14.54 8.38
CA GLY A 132 -6.46 -13.35 7.68
C GLY A 132 -7.05 -13.57 6.28
N TYR A 133 -7.26 -14.81 5.83
CA TYR A 133 -7.95 -15.14 4.58
C TYR A 133 -9.32 -15.77 4.85
N GLY A 134 -10.25 -15.57 3.91
CA GLY A 134 -11.55 -16.22 3.92
C GLY A 134 -12.29 -16.03 5.24
N GLU A 135 -12.55 -17.14 5.94
CA GLU A 135 -13.11 -17.11 7.29
C GLU A 135 -12.09 -17.59 8.33
N SER A 136 -10.80 -17.28 8.20
CA SER A 136 -9.82 -17.44 9.28
C SER A 136 -9.46 -16.07 9.85
N ASP A 137 -9.20 -16.03 11.17
CA ASP A 137 -8.81 -14.80 11.87
C ASP A 137 -7.35 -14.38 11.58
#